data_AF-A0A1G1CAP3-F1
#
_entry.id   AF-A0A1G1CAP3-F1
#
_cell.length_a   1.000
_cell.length_b   1.000
_cell.length_c   1.000
_cell.angle_alpha   90.00
_cell.angle_beta   90.00
_cell.angle_gamma   90.00
#
_symmetry.space_group_name_H-M   'P 1'
#
loop_
_entity.id
_entity.type
_entity.pdbx_description
1 polymer ?
#
loop_
_entity_poly.entity_id
_entity_poly.type
_entity_poly.pdbx_seq_one_letter_code
_entity_poly.pdbx_strand_id
1 'polypeptide(L)'
;MKDGGSAHKKHRESGCRGSHSERDRYWQYTLAQVPPLAFMLAKASGQSVRDVVPPEVAASAHWAWINRRTDTDAFLMLTYSDSGYDRGLGADLMLFFGGPLGVPEYVALARPYADTCVEPLFLQCARGLPDGNVAAPGTRTLTVFADSGHVDIRQVEVRDGMRVYFLSGEWGGKSHGDRNSFMLEAYGRTLLLDRATSHYTHPLHHAMVGAEAHNTVVADDLNQAEKHHGPGATLLRGGTRALRSP
;
A
#
# COMPACT_ATOMS: atom_id res chain seq x y z
N MET A 1 -23.06 35.37 32.78
CA MET A 1 -22.99 33.94 32.41
C MET A 1 -22.36 33.88 31.03
N LYS A 2 -21.22 33.19 30.90
CA LYS A 2 -20.46 33.06 29.65
C LYS A 2 -20.70 31.65 29.12
N ASP A 3 -21.44 31.53 28.02
CA ASP A 3 -21.59 30.27 27.30
C ASP A 3 -20.41 30.10 26.33
N GLY A 4 -19.42 29.32 26.76
CA GLY A 4 -18.31 28.86 25.95
C GLY A 4 -18.75 27.70 25.06
N GLY A 5 -19.29 28.00 23.88
CA GLY A 5 -19.54 27.02 22.84
C GLY A 5 -18.24 26.54 22.22
N SER A 6 -17.71 25.41 22.71
CA SER A 6 -16.60 24.70 22.09
C SER A 6 -17.03 24.18 20.71
N ALA A 7 -16.55 24.85 19.66
CA ALA A 7 -16.69 24.39 18.29
C ALA A 7 -15.72 23.21 18.07
N HIS A 8 -16.13 22.01 18.47
CA HIS A 8 -15.55 20.79 17.91
C HIS A 8 -15.89 20.76 16.42
N LYS A 9 -14.98 21.28 15.59
CA LYS A 9 -14.92 20.99 14.16
C LYS A 9 -14.97 19.47 14.04
N LYS A 10 -16.11 18.94 13.57
CA LYS A 10 -16.18 17.59 13.04
C LYS A 10 -15.14 17.54 11.92
N HIS A 11 -13.98 16.96 12.20
CA HIS A 11 -13.16 16.37 11.16
C HIS A 11 -14.10 15.37 10.48
N ARG A 12 -14.72 15.77 9.37
CA ARG A 12 -15.25 14.81 8.41
C ARG A 12 -14.02 14.00 8.02
N GLU A 13 -13.92 12.82 8.59
CA GLU A 13 -13.03 11.77 8.14
C GLU A 13 -13.42 11.52 6.68
N SER A 14 -12.81 12.30 5.77
CA SER A 14 -12.71 11.90 4.39
C SER A 14 -11.87 10.64 4.45
N GLY A 15 -12.51 9.47 4.41
CA GLY A 15 -11.80 8.21 4.21
C GLY A 15 -10.79 8.45 3.10
N CYS A 16 -9.51 8.16 3.35
CA CYS A 16 -8.48 8.32 2.33
C CYS A 16 -8.89 7.47 1.13
N ARG A 17 -9.39 8.13 0.08
CA ARG A 17 -9.66 7.51 -1.22
C ARG A 17 -8.33 7.10 -1.84
N GLY A 18 -8.36 6.08 -2.70
CA GLY A 18 -7.20 5.67 -3.50
C GLY A 18 -6.43 4.47 -2.97
N SER A 19 -6.87 3.82 -1.89
CA SER A 19 -6.37 2.49 -1.55
C SER A 19 -6.90 1.41 -2.48
N HIS A 20 -6.21 0.27 -2.55
CA HIS A 20 -6.62 -0.89 -3.32
C HIS A 20 -7.01 -2.06 -2.40
N SER A 21 -8.17 -2.65 -2.61
CA SER A 21 -8.64 -3.79 -1.81
C SER A 21 -7.79 -5.06 -2.02
N GLU A 22 -7.18 -5.20 -3.20
CA GLU A 22 -6.33 -6.36 -3.55
C GLU A 22 -4.83 -6.16 -3.24
N ARG A 23 -4.46 -5.20 -2.37
CA ARG A 23 -3.08 -4.97 -1.91
C ARG A 23 -2.12 -4.39 -2.96
N ASP A 24 -0.87 -4.18 -2.54
CA ASP A 24 0.15 -3.38 -3.22
C ASP A 24 0.53 -3.88 -4.62
N ARG A 25 0.68 -5.19 -4.79
CA ARG A 25 1.07 -5.75 -6.09
C ARG A 25 -0.03 -5.59 -7.14
N TYR A 26 -1.28 -5.80 -6.75
CA TYR A 26 -2.41 -5.63 -7.67
C TYR A 26 -2.67 -4.15 -7.94
N TRP A 27 -2.51 -3.29 -6.93
CA TRP A 27 -2.47 -1.84 -7.13
C TRP A 27 -1.42 -1.44 -8.17
N GLN A 28 -0.19 -1.94 -8.04
CA GLN A 28 0.88 -1.69 -9.00
C GLN A 28 0.48 -2.14 -10.43
N TYR A 29 0.00 -3.38 -10.58
CA TYR A 29 -0.42 -3.90 -11.90
C TYR A 29 -1.55 -3.09 -12.54
N THR A 30 -2.58 -2.76 -11.76
CA THR A 30 -3.72 -1.97 -12.23
C THR A 30 -3.27 -0.59 -12.67
N LEU A 31 -2.43 0.08 -11.86
CA LEU A 31 -2.02 1.44 -12.13
C LEU A 31 -0.90 1.56 -13.15
N ALA A 32 -0.10 0.53 -13.39
CA ALA A 32 0.86 0.53 -14.50
C ALA A 32 0.19 0.80 -15.85
N GLN A 33 -1.10 0.45 -16.00
CA GLN A 33 -1.86 0.68 -17.22
C GLN A 33 -2.40 2.11 -17.32
N VAL A 34 -2.53 2.85 -16.22
CA VAL A 34 -3.13 4.18 -16.20
C VAL A 34 -2.33 5.21 -16.99
N PRO A 35 -0.99 5.37 -16.80
CA PRO A 35 -0.20 6.36 -17.51
C PRO A 35 -0.33 6.31 -19.04
N PRO A 36 -0.09 5.18 -19.74
CA PRO A 36 -0.21 5.16 -21.19
C PRO A 36 -1.64 5.48 -21.67
N LEU A 37 -2.67 4.98 -20.97
CA LEU A 37 -4.06 5.29 -21.28
C LEU A 37 -4.37 6.78 -21.09
N ALA A 38 -3.94 7.38 -19.98
CA ALA A 38 -4.15 8.78 -19.67
C ALA A 38 -3.47 9.69 -20.70
N PHE A 39 -2.24 9.38 -21.12
CA PHE A 39 -1.57 10.13 -22.19
C PHE A 39 -2.30 10.04 -23.53
N MET A 40 -2.76 8.84 -23.92
CA MET A 40 -3.52 8.66 -25.15
C MET A 40 -4.84 9.43 -25.11
N LEU A 41 -5.58 9.36 -24.00
CA LEU A 41 -6.85 10.06 -23.82
C LEU A 41 -6.67 11.58 -23.80
N ALA A 42 -5.67 12.09 -23.07
CA ALA A 42 -5.31 13.51 -23.05
C ALA A 42 -5.02 14.02 -24.47
N LYS A 43 -4.19 13.27 -25.22
CA LYS A 43 -3.85 13.61 -26.61
C LYS A 43 -5.08 13.58 -27.54
N ALA A 44 -5.94 12.57 -27.42
CA ALA A 44 -7.12 12.41 -28.28
C ALA A 44 -8.20 13.47 -27.99
N SER A 45 -8.35 13.89 -26.74
CA SER A 45 -9.35 14.86 -26.29
C SER A 45 -8.87 16.32 -26.31
N GLY A 46 -7.57 16.55 -26.43
CA GLY A 46 -6.97 17.89 -26.27
C GLY A 46 -6.96 18.39 -24.82
N GLN A 47 -7.25 17.52 -23.84
CA GLN A 47 -7.24 17.84 -22.42
C GLN A 47 -5.87 17.57 -21.79
N SER A 48 -5.64 18.07 -20.58
CA SER A 48 -4.44 17.69 -19.82
C SER A 48 -4.56 16.28 -19.25
N VAL A 49 -3.43 15.64 -18.94
CA VAL A 49 -3.42 14.33 -18.25
C VAL A 49 -4.17 14.42 -16.92
N ARG A 50 -4.04 15.53 -16.20
CA ARG A 50 -4.74 15.76 -14.94
C ARG A 50 -6.26 15.73 -15.09
N ASP A 51 -6.79 16.25 -16.19
CA ASP A 51 -8.23 16.37 -16.40
C ASP A 51 -8.87 15.04 -16.82
N VAL A 52 -8.10 14.12 -17.41
CA VAL A 52 -8.59 12.80 -17.84
C VAL A 52 -8.39 11.70 -16.80
N VAL A 53 -7.53 11.91 -15.80
CA VAL A 53 -7.31 10.94 -14.72
C VAL A 53 -8.38 11.11 -13.63
N PRO A 54 -9.15 10.06 -13.29
CA PRO A 54 -10.14 10.15 -12.22
C PRO A 54 -9.52 10.56 -10.86
N PRO A 55 -10.21 11.39 -10.05
CA PRO A 55 -9.71 11.82 -8.75
C PRO A 55 -9.33 10.67 -7.80
N GLU A 56 -10.05 9.54 -7.86
CA GLU A 56 -9.76 8.34 -7.06
C GLU A 56 -8.42 7.71 -7.45
N VAL A 57 -8.10 7.71 -8.74
CA VAL A 57 -6.83 7.22 -9.26
C VAL A 57 -5.70 8.18 -8.89
N ALA A 58 -5.93 9.49 -8.97
CA ALA A 58 -4.99 10.51 -8.50
C ALA A 58 -4.69 10.36 -6.99
N ALA A 59 -5.72 10.11 -6.17
CA ALA A 59 -5.58 9.91 -4.73
C ALA A 59 -4.74 8.67 -4.38
N SER A 60 -4.70 7.68 -5.29
CA SER A 60 -3.93 6.45 -5.10
C SER A 60 -2.41 6.66 -5.08
N ALA A 61 -1.90 7.81 -5.53
CA ALA A 61 -0.50 8.15 -5.37
C ALA A 61 -0.05 8.18 -3.89
N HIS A 62 -0.98 8.57 -3.00
CA HIS A 62 -0.72 8.54 -1.57
C HIS A 62 -0.56 7.11 -1.04
N TRP A 63 -1.20 6.13 -1.68
CA TRP A 63 -1.03 4.71 -1.36
C TRP A 63 0.41 4.24 -1.59
N ALA A 64 1.02 4.64 -2.72
CA ALA A 64 2.41 4.31 -3.04
C ALA A 64 3.38 4.83 -1.96
N TRP A 65 3.14 6.07 -1.54
CA TRP A 65 3.91 6.70 -0.47
C TRP A 65 3.76 5.96 0.86
N ILE A 66 2.51 5.74 1.26
CA ILE A 66 2.20 5.08 2.53
C ILE A 66 2.64 3.63 2.52
N ASN A 67 2.79 2.96 1.38
CA ASN A 67 3.30 1.60 1.35
C ASN A 67 4.80 1.50 1.09
N ARG A 68 5.52 2.60 0.82
CA ARG A 68 6.99 2.55 0.69
C ARG A 68 7.63 2.04 1.98
N ARG A 69 8.54 1.07 1.88
CA ARG A 69 9.42 0.58 2.95
C ARG A 69 10.41 1.66 3.38
N THR A 70 10.69 1.70 4.67
CA THR A 70 11.64 2.66 5.25
C THR A 70 12.96 2.01 5.65
N ASP A 71 13.04 0.69 5.56
CA ASP A 71 14.21 -0.12 5.95
C ASP A 71 15.23 -0.36 4.82
N THR A 72 15.02 0.24 3.65
CA THR A 72 15.87 0.06 2.47
C THR A 72 16.15 1.39 1.77
N ASP A 73 17.30 1.45 1.09
CA ASP A 73 17.69 2.56 0.22
C ASP A 73 17.14 2.39 -1.22
N ALA A 74 16.25 1.42 -1.45
CA ALA A 74 15.50 1.23 -2.69
C ALA A 74 14.03 1.61 -2.52
N PHE A 75 13.36 1.99 -3.60
CA PHE A 75 11.92 2.19 -3.59
C PHE A 75 11.23 0.82 -3.61
N LEU A 76 11.07 0.24 -2.43
CA LEU A 76 10.32 -1.01 -2.25
C LEU A 76 9.02 -0.71 -1.54
N MET A 77 7.93 -1.36 -1.94
CA MET A 77 6.67 -1.34 -1.22
C MET A 77 6.66 -2.39 -0.10
N LEU A 78 5.83 -2.17 0.92
CA LEU A 78 5.52 -3.17 1.93
C LEU A 78 4.92 -4.37 1.21
N THR A 79 5.31 -5.54 1.70
CA THR A 79 4.87 -6.78 1.12
C THR A 79 3.82 -7.39 2.06
N TYR A 80 2.57 -7.39 1.62
CA TYR A 80 1.43 -8.06 2.24
C TYR A 80 0.75 -9.02 1.26
N SER A 81 0.38 -10.19 1.77
CA SER A 81 -0.30 -11.23 0.99
C SER A 81 0.49 -11.59 -0.29
N ASP A 82 -0.15 -11.75 -1.45
CA ASP A 82 0.51 -12.18 -2.71
C ASP A 82 1.46 -11.15 -3.37
N SER A 83 1.89 -10.12 -2.63
CA SER A 83 2.77 -9.06 -3.13
C SER A 83 4.25 -9.44 -3.15
N GLY A 84 4.60 -10.44 -3.97
CA GLY A 84 5.97 -10.95 -4.10
C GLY A 84 6.83 -10.34 -5.20
N TYR A 85 6.54 -9.12 -5.68
CA TYR A 85 7.29 -8.55 -6.81
C TYR A 85 7.44 -7.05 -6.68
N ASP A 86 8.68 -6.56 -6.69
CA ASP A 86 8.97 -5.14 -6.81
C ASP A 86 10.13 -4.92 -7.80
N ARG A 87 9.84 -4.22 -8.89
CA ARG A 87 10.84 -3.82 -9.89
C ARG A 87 11.01 -2.30 -9.95
N GLY A 88 10.60 -1.56 -8.93
CA GLY A 88 10.67 -0.08 -8.94
C GLY A 88 9.44 0.60 -9.57
N LEU A 89 8.40 -0.17 -9.91
CA LEU A 89 7.15 0.35 -10.46
C LEU A 89 6.45 1.34 -9.50
N GLY A 90 6.68 1.20 -8.18
CA GLY A 90 6.22 2.19 -7.21
C GLY A 90 6.81 3.59 -7.44
N ALA A 91 8.11 3.68 -7.75
CA ALA A 91 8.77 4.95 -8.07
C ALA A 91 8.25 5.52 -9.39
N ASP A 92 8.09 4.68 -10.41
CA ASP A 92 7.48 5.05 -11.69
C ASP A 92 6.10 5.71 -11.49
N LEU A 93 5.21 5.03 -10.77
CA LEU A 93 3.86 5.54 -10.49
C LEU A 93 3.90 6.85 -9.71
N MET A 94 4.79 7.00 -8.74
CA MET A 94 4.95 8.27 -8.02
C MET A 94 5.46 9.41 -8.90
N LEU A 95 6.35 9.15 -9.87
CA LEU A 95 6.77 10.16 -10.85
C LEU A 95 5.61 10.58 -11.76
N PHE A 96 4.80 9.62 -12.24
CA PHE A 96 3.62 9.92 -13.04
C PHE A 96 2.58 10.73 -12.27
N PHE A 97 2.27 10.33 -11.04
CA PHE A 97 1.30 11.06 -10.24
C PHE A 97 1.83 12.40 -9.75
N GLY A 98 3.13 12.50 -9.47
CA GLY A 98 3.74 13.73 -9.01
C GLY A 98 3.86 14.80 -10.09
N GLY A 99 4.26 14.41 -11.31
CA GLY A 99 4.46 15.35 -12.40
C GLY A 99 3.14 15.81 -13.05
N PRO A 100 2.57 15.00 -13.95
CA PRO A 100 1.30 15.29 -14.62
C PRO A 100 0.14 15.75 -13.74
N LEU A 101 0.00 15.25 -12.50
CA LEU A 101 -1.11 15.67 -11.61
C LEU A 101 -0.76 16.85 -10.69
N GLY A 102 0.50 17.31 -10.70
CA GLY A 102 0.95 18.47 -9.94
C GLY A 102 1.06 18.22 -8.44
N VAL A 103 1.64 17.07 -8.05
CA VAL A 103 1.96 16.73 -6.66
C VAL A 103 3.50 16.64 -6.51
N PRO A 104 4.19 17.79 -6.46
CA PRO A 104 5.65 17.84 -6.56
C PRO A 104 6.37 17.08 -5.44
N GLU A 105 5.71 16.85 -4.30
CA GLU A 105 6.23 16.07 -3.18
C GLU A 105 6.50 14.62 -3.58
N TYR A 106 5.63 14.01 -4.40
CA TYR A 106 5.83 12.63 -4.87
C TYR A 106 7.01 12.52 -5.84
N VAL A 107 7.26 13.58 -6.61
CA VAL A 107 8.42 13.67 -7.49
C VAL A 107 9.70 13.68 -6.67
N ALA A 108 9.77 14.52 -5.64
CA ALA A 108 10.95 14.62 -4.78
C ALA A 108 11.26 13.30 -4.09
N LEU A 109 10.24 12.53 -3.72
CA LEU A 109 10.39 11.23 -3.10
C LEU A 109 10.83 10.13 -4.06
N ALA A 110 10.32 10.12 -5.29
CA ALA A 110 10.65 9.07 -6.27
C ALA A 110 11.97 9.34 -6.98
N ARG A 111 12.40 10.61 -7.09
CA ARG A 111 13.59 11.01 -7.85
C ARG A 111 14.90 10.32 -7.43
N PRO A 112 15.21 10.10 -6.14
CA PRO A 112 16.40 9.33 -5.75
C PRO A 112 16.43 7.90 -6.30
N TYR A 113 15.28 7.40 -6.74
CA TYR A 113 15.09 6.06 -7.25
C TYR A 113 14.81 6.05 -8.76
N ALA A 114 15.00 7.17 -9.46
CA ALA A 114 14.72 7.28 -10.89
C ALA A 114 15.55 6.29 -11.74
N ASP A 115 16.73 5.89 -11.26
CA ASP A 115 17.56 4.88 -11.95
C ASP A 115 17.01 3.46 -11.82
N THR A 116 16.05 3.24 -10.92
CA THR A 116 15.33 1.97 -10.75
C THR A 116 14.02 1.91 -11.55
N CYS A 117 13.65 3.01 -12.19
CA CYS A 117 12.49 3.10 -13.07
C CYS A 117 12.63 2.13 -14.24
N VAL A 118 11.59 1.33 -14.48
CA VAL A 118 11.63 0.25 -15.47
C VAL A 118 11.11 0.73 -16.82
N GLU A 119 10.27 1.76 -16.82
CA GLU A 119 9.47 2.13 -17.97
C GLU A 119 9.81 3.55 -18.49
N PRO A 120 10.35 3.68 -19.73
CA PRO A 120 10.83 4.96 -20.28
C PRO A 120 9.80 6.09 -20.30
N LEU A 121 8.50 5.76 -20.36
CA LEU A 121 7.41 6.73 -20.31
C LEU A 121 7.36 7.51 -18.99
N PHE A 122 7.71 6.87 -17.87
CA PHE A 122 7.72 7.52 -16.55
C PHE A 122 8.92 8.45 -16.40
N LEU A 123 10.06 8.10 -16.99
CA LEU A 123 11.20 9.01 -17.10
C LEU A 123 10.84 10.26 -17.91
N GLN A 124 10.00 10.14 -18.95
CA GLN A 124 9.49 11.32 -19.66
C GLN A 124 8.58 12.18 -18.78
N CYS A 125 7.78 11.59 -17.90
CA CYS A 125 6.99 12.34 -16.92
C CYS A 125 7.87 13.12 -15.93
N ALA A 126 9.06 12.61 -15.64
CA ALA A 126 10.04 13.27 -14.78
C ALA A 126 10.80 14.41 -15.47
N ARG A 127 10.89 14.38 -16.82
CA ARG A 127 11.58 15.41 -17.61
C ARG A 127 10.77 16.71 -17.60
N GLY A 128 11.38 17.78 -17.10
CA GLY A 128 10.76 19.12 -17.03
C GLY A 128 10.10 19.45 -15.70
N LEU A 129 10.15 18.54 -14.72
CA LEU A 129 9.76 18.85 -13.35
C LEU A 129 10.83 19.74 -12.71
N PRO A 130 10.44 20.78 -11.96
CA PRO A 130 11.39 21.73 -11.40
C PRO A 130 12.43 21.01 -10.55
N ASP A 131 13.70 21.38 -10.71
CA ASP A 131 14.85 20.86 -9.93
C ASP A 131 14.85 21.40 -8.47
N GLY A 132 13.69 21.79 -7.97
CA GLY A 132 13.55 22.41 -6.67
C GLY A 132 13.65 21.40 -5.52
N ASN A 133 14.20 21.87 -4.41
CA ASN A 133 14.03 21.26 -3.09
C ASN A 133 12.55 21.37 -2.68
N VAL A 134 11.70 20.52 -3.25
CA VAL A 134 10.34 20.33 -2.75
C VAL A 134 10.48 19.57 -1.44
N ALA A 135 9.98 20.16 -0.36
CA ALA A 135 9.92 19.45 0.92
C ALA A 135 9.13 18.15 0.72
N ALA A 136 9.63 17.04 1.28
CA ALA A 136 8.89 15.80 1.34
C ALA A 136 7.47 16.07 1.92
N PRO A 137 6.44 15.30 1.51
CA PRO A 137 5.12 15.50 2.03
C PRO A 137 5.16 15.38 3.55
N GLY A 138 4.51 16.31 4.25
CA GLY A 138 4.52 16.33 5.70
C GLY A 138 4.13 14.97 6.28
N THR A 139 4.89 14.50 7.25
CA THR A 139 4.61 13.25 7.97
C THR A 139 3.25 13.34 8.64
N ARG A 140 2.27 12.61 8.10
CA ARG A 140 1.09 12.28 8.88
C ARG A 140 1.48 11.19 9.86
N THR A 141 1.26 11.45 11.15
CA THR A 141 1.54 10.44 12.19
C THR A 141 0.59 9.24 12.08
N LEU A 142 -0.58 9.45 11.49
CA LEU A 142 -1.62 8.45 11.29
C LEU A 142 -2.27 8.66 9.92
N THR A 143 -2.31 7.61 9.11
CA THR A 143 -3.07 7.55 7.86
C THR A 143 -4.01 6.35 7.90
N VAL A 144 -5.29 6.58 7.58
CA VAL A 144 -6.33 5.54 7.62
C VAL A 144 -7.02 5.47 6.25
N PHE A 145 -6.90 4.32 5.61
CA PHE A 145 -7.66 3.96 4.41
C PHE A 145 -8.82 3.07 4.83
N ALA A 146 -9.91 3.68 5.30
CA ALA A 146 -11.06 2.97 5.87
C ALA A 146 -11.66 1.93 4.90
N ASP A 147 -11.77 2.27 3.61
CA ASP A 147 -12.39 1.43 2.58
C ASP A 147 -11.64 0.12 2.35
N SER A 148 -10.33 0.10 2.58
CA SER A 148 -9.47 -1.08 2.44
C SER A 148 -8.97 -1.61 3.79
N GLY A 149 -9.39 -0.97 4.89
CA GLY A 149 -8.97 -1.19 6.27
C GLY A 149 -7.46 -1.24 6.47
N HIS A 150 -6.73 -0.34 5.82
CA HIS A 150 -5.31 -0.16 6.04
C HIS A 150 -5.06 1.03 6.96
N VAL A 151 -4.16 0.84 7.93
CA VAL A 151 -3.77 1.90 8.87
C VAL A 151 -2.26 1.95 8.93
N ASP A 152 -1.71 3.14 8.71
CA ASP A 152 -0.29 3.41 8.80
C ASP A 152 -0.05 4.42 9.92
N ILE A 153 0.78 4.04 10.88
CA ILE A 153 1.18 4.88 12.01
C ILE A 153 2.67 5.10 11.90
N ARG A 154 3.11 6.35 11.74
CA ARG A 154 4.51 6.72 11.57
C ARG A 154 4.90 7.80 12.55
N GLN A 155 6.02 7.63 13.24
CA GLN A 155 6.54 8.68 14.13
C GLN A 155 7.17 9.82 13.31
N VAL A 156 8.07 9.46 12.39
CA VAL A 156 8.83 10.38 11.54
C VAL A 156 9.18 9.67 10.22
N GLU A 157 9.29 10.43 9.13
CA GLU A 157 9.66 9.93 7.80
C GLU A 157 11.18 9.95 7.62
N VAL A 158 11.86 9.23 8.49
CA VAL A 158 13.29 8.98 8.38
C VAL A 158 13.54 7.51 8.60
N ARG A 159 14.65 7.01 8.06
CA ARG A 159 15.08 5.61 8.20
C ARG A 159 15.01 5.13 9.66
N ASP A 160 15.39 5.98 10.61
CA ASP A 160 15.40 5.62 12.04
C ASP A 160 14.05 5.78 12.76
N GLY A 161 13.01 6.21 12.05
CA GLY A 161 11.67 6.35 12.58
C GLY A 161 11.01 5.02 12.90
N MET A 162 10.03 5.04 13.80
CA MET A 162 9.14 3.91 14.02
C MET A 162 7.92 4.01 13.11
N ARG A 163 7.55 2.87 12.53
CA ARG A 163 6.36 2.71 11.72
C ARG A 163 5.67 1.40 12.04
N VAL A 164 4.36 1.48 12.28
CA VAL A 164 3.48 0.31 12.39
C VAL A 164 2.45 0.39 11.29
N TYR A 165 2.38 -0.66 10.48
CA TYR A 165 1.34 -0.80 9.48
C TYR A 165 0.40 -1.92 9.89
N PHE A 166 -0.91 -1.65 9.84
CA PHE A 166 -1.97 -2.59 10.19
C PHE A 166 -2.88 -2.84 9.01
N LEU A 167 -3.40 -4.06 8.96
CA LEU A 167 -4.40 -4.47 7.98
C LEU A 167 -5.59 -5.13 8.67
N SER A 168 -6.78 -4.57 8.48
CA SER A 168 -8.05 -5.11 9.00
C SER A 168 -9.24 -4.84 8.06
N GLY A 169 -9.00 -4.68 6.76
CA GLY A 169 -10.05 -4.36 5.80
C GLY A 169 -11.00 -5.48 5.45
N GLU A 170 -11.83 -5.24 4.45
CA GLU A 170 -12.70 -6.26 3.87
C GLU A 170 -11.92 -7.34 3.10
N TRP A 171 -12.57 -8.49 2.93
CA TRP A 171 -12.09 -9.59 2.10
C TRP A 171 -12.22 -9.25 0.61
N GLY A 172 -11.09 -9.22 -0.08
CA GLY A 172 -10.99 -9.20 -1.53
C GLY A 172 -10.68 -10.58 -2.08
N GLY A 173 -10.74 -10.75 -3.42
CA GLY A 173 -10.55 -12.04 -4.07
C GLY A 173 -9.17 -12.67 -3.87
N LYS A 174 -8.17 -11.89 -3.45
CA LYS A 174 -6.77 -12.27 -3.21
C LYS A 174 -6.30 -12.01 -1.77
N SER A 175 -7.24 -12.05 -0.83
CA SER A 175 -6.94 -11.88 0.59
C SER A 175 -6.41 -13.16 1.23
N HIS A 176 -5.57 -13.01 2.25
CA HIS A 176 -5.12 -14.09 3.13
C HIS A 176 -5.82 -13.99 4.50
N GLY A 177 -5.54 -14.92 5.42
CA GLY A 177 -5.91 -14.90 6.83
C GLY A 177 -5.25 -13.78 7.65
N ASP A 178 -5.07 -12.59 7.06
CA ASP A 178 -4.20 -11.52 7.54
C ASP A 178 -4.95 -10.39 8.26
N ARG A 179 -6.20 -10.60 8.69
CA ARG A 179 -6.93 -9.56 9.43
C ARG A 179 -6.28 -9.32 10.78
N ASN A 180 -6.21 -8.05 11.14
CA ASN A 180 -5.46 -7.55 12.29
C ASN A 180 -3.96 -7.91 12.24
N SER A 181 -3.42 -8.26 11.07
CA SER A 181 -1.98 -8.42 10.94
C SER A 181 -1.30 -7.06 10.94
N PHE A 182 -0.02 -7.06 11.34
CA PHE A 182 0.77 -5.86 11.35
C PHE A 182 2.23 -6.09 10.98
N MET A 183 2.88 -5.02 10.54
CA MET A 183 4.33 -4.94 10.31
C MET A 183 4.91 -3.83 11.16
N LEU A 184 6.17 -4.01 11.55
CA LEU A 184 6.93 -3.03 12.33
C LEU A 184 8.27 -2.76 11.66
N GLU A 185 8.47 -1.53 11.21
CA GLU A 185 9.78 -0.99 10.84
C GLU A 185 10.22 -0.02 11.95
N ALA A 186 11.47 -0.14 12.41
CA ALA A 186 12.04 0.81 13.37
C ALA A 186 13.57 0.79 13.30
N TYR A 187 14.22 1.94 13.51
CA TYR A 187 15.68 2.06 13.54
C TYR A 187 16.35 1.54 12.24
N GLY A 188 15.75 1.86 11.09
CA GLY A 188 16.29 1.53 9.78
C GLY A 188 16.21 0.07 9.38
N ARG A 189 15.33 -0.71 10.02
CA ARG A 189 15.16 -2.15 9.77
C ARG A 189 13.70 -2.58 9.93
N THR A 190 13.29 -3.62 9.19
CA THR A 190 12.06 -4.36 9.50
C THR A 190 12.29 -5.25 10.73
N LEU A 191 11.54 -5.01 11.79
CA LEU A 191 11.57 -5.82 13.02
C LEU A 191 10.57 -6.97 12.99
N LEU A 192 9.35 -6.70 12.49
CA LEU A 192 8.29 -7.68 12.32
C LEU A 192 7.84 -7.63 10.86
N LEU A 193 8.30 -8.63 10.10
CA LEU A 193 7.91 -8.84 8.70
C LEU A 193 6.66 -9.72 8.67
N ASP A 194 5.68 -9.36 7.85
CA ASP A 194 4.64 -10.31 7.45
C ASP A 194 5.24 -11.26 6.41
N ARG A 195 5.45 -12.52 6.78
CA ARG A 195 6.22 -13.50 5.98
C ARG A 195 5.41 -14.12 4.86
N ALA A 196 4.10 -13.91 4.84
CA ALA A 196 3.15 -14.57 3.95
C ALA A 196 3.22 -14.10 2.48
N THR A 197 4.31 -13.47 2.07
CA THR A 197 4.49 -13.00 0.70
C THR A 197 5.16 -14.06 -0.15
N SER A 198 4.42 -14.56 -1.12
CA SER A 198 4.91 -15.63 -1.98
C SER A 198 4.36 -15.57 -3.40
N HIS A 199 5.06 -16.25 -4.30
CA HIS A 199 4.53 -16.51 -5.62
C HIS A 199 3.57 -17.71 -5.56
N TYR A 200 2.51 -17.72 -6.37
CA TYR A 200 1.54 -18.81 -6.43
C TYR A 200 2.15 -20.18 -6.76
N THR A 201 3.29 -20.19 -7.45
CA THR A 201 4.03 -21.42 -7.79
C THR A 201 4.93 -21.90 -6.66
N HIS A 202 5.04 -21.16 -5.56
CA HIS A 202 5.83 -21.56 -4.42
C HIS A 202 5.13 -22.75 -3.74
N PRO A 203 5.84 -23.85 -3.43
CA PRO A 203 5.22 -25.06 -2.87
C PRO A 203 4.55 -24.82 -1.51
N LEU A 204 4.98 -23.77 -0.80
CA LEU A 204 4.39 -23.36 0.49
C LEU A 204 3.31 -22.28 0.36
N HIS A 205 2.89 -21.89 -0.84
CA HIS A 205 1.92 -20.81 -1.05
C HIS A 205 0.65 -21.00 -0.20
N HIS A 206 0.04 -22.18 -0.24
CA HIS A 206 -1.16 -22.49 0.55
C HIS A 206 -0.95 -22.39 2.07
N ALA A 207 0.24 -22.72 2.57
CA ALA A 207 0.55 -22.59 4.00
C ALA A 207 0.76 -21.12 4.40
N MET A 208 1.16 -20.26 3.46
CA MET A 208 1.36 -18.83 3.71
C MET A 208 0.07 -18.02 3.67
N VAL A 209 -1.01 -18.54 3.09
CA VAL A 209 -2.32 -17.86 3.06
C VAL A 209 -3.02 -17.90 4.44
N GLY A 210 -2.60 -18.79 5.33
CA GLY A 210 -3.23 -18.97 6.65
C GLY A 210 -2.79 -17.92 7.68
N ALA A 211 -3.68 -17.60 8.62
CA ALA A 211 -3.43 -16.66 9.71
C ALA A 211 -2.16 -16.95 10.51
N GLU A 212 -1.77 -18.23 10.62
CA GLU A 212 -0.54 -18.67 11.26
C GLU A 212 0.76 -18.15 10.60
N ALA A 213 0.70 -17.72 9.35
CA ALA A 213 1.83 -17.17 8.61
C ALA A 213 2.00 -15.64 8.80
N HIS A 214 1.03 -15.00 9.45
CA HIS A 214 0.96 -13.55 9.63
C HIS A 214 1.20 -13.14 11.08
N ASN A 215 1.56 -11.87 11.30
CA ASN A 215 1.65 -11.29 12.64
C ASN A 215 0.25 -10.94 13.19
N THR A 216 -0.59 -11.95 13.41
CA THR A 216 -1.95 -11.81 13.92
C THR A 216 -2.24 -12.81 15.04
N VAL A 217 -3.44 -12.75 15.62
CA VAL A 217 -3.91 -13.69 16.63
C VAL A 217 -4.63 -14.86 15.97
N VAL A 218 -4.26 -16.07 16.37
CA VAL A 218 -4.92 -17.33 15.99
C VAL A 218 -5.62 -17.89 17.23
N ALA A 219 -6.87 -18.33 17.09
CA ALA A 219 -7.65 -18.94 18.16
C ALA A 219 -7.86 -20.44 17.87
N ASP A 220 -7.55 -21.30 18.83
CA ASP A 220 -7.71 -22.78 18.72
C ASP A 220 -7.03 -23.41 17.49
N ASP A 221 -5.91 -22.83 17.05
CA ASP A 221 -5.20 -23.24 15.82
C ASP A 221 -6.09 -23.17 14.55
N LEU A 222 -7.12 -22.31 14.55
CA LEU A 222 -8.04 -22.12 13.45
C LEU A 222 -7.69 -20.88 12.63
N ASN A 223 -7.75 -21.02 11.30
CA ASN A 223 -7.62 -19.89 10.41
C ASN A 223 -8.84 -18.94 10.53
N GLN A 224 -8.67 -17.70 10.09
CA GLN A 224 -9.74 -16.72 10.06
C GLN A 224 -10.84 -17.16 9.08
N ALA A 225 -12.10 -16.89 9.44
CA ALA A 225 -13.23 -17.21 8.58
C ALA A 225 -13.24 -16.31 7.33
N GLU A 226 -12.83 -16.85 6.19
CA GLU A 226 -12.90 -16.15 4.92
C GLU A 226 -14.35 -16.02 4.45
N LYS A 227 -14.75 -14.82 4.02
CA LYS A 227 -16.13 -14.51 3.58
C LYS A 227 -16.56 -15.28 2.30
N HIS A 228 -15.66 -16.07 1.69
CA HIS A 228 -15.89 -16.77 0.43
C HIS A 228 -16.30 -18.24 0.54
N HIS A 229 -16.57 -18.74 1.74
CA HIS A 229 -17.30 -19.99 1.88
C HIS A 229 -18.73 -19.67 2.31
N GLY A 230 -19.71 -19.99 1.45
CA GLY A 230 -21.13 -19.86 1.73
C GLY A 230 -21.58 -20.69 2.96
N PRO A 231 -22.90 -20.91 3.16
CA PRO A 231 -23.38 -21.77 4.25
C PRO A 231 -22.75 -23.17 4.12
N GLY A 232 -21.73 -23.43 4.93
CA GLY A 232 -20.76 -24.52 4.70
C GLY A 232 -19.28 -24.13 4.89
N ALA A 233 -18.96 -22.89 5.25
CA ALA A 233 -17.62 -22.47 5.67
C ALA A 233 -17.04 -23.42 6.73
N THR A 234 -16.24 -24.37 6.25
CA THR A 234 -15.53 -25.30 7.09
C THR A 234 -14.33 -24.52 7.61
N LEU A 235 -14.29 -24.28 8.92
CA LEU A 235 -13.08 -23.81 9.58
C LEU A 235 -11.97 -24.81 9.25
N LEU A 236 -11.09 -24.44 8.33
CA LEU A 236 -9.92 -25.24 8.03
C LEU A 236 -9.05 -25.17 9.28
N ARG A 237 -8.87 -26.31 9.97
CA ARG A 237 -7.84 -26.43 10.99
C ARG A 237 -6.52 -26.04 10.33
N GLY A 238 -5.81 -25.07 10.90
CA GLY A 238 -4.48 -24.68 10.45
C GLY A 238 -3.63 -25.95 10.31
N GLY A 239 -3.10 -26.17 9.13
CA GLY A 239 -2.49 -27.44 8.77
C GLY A 239 -1.14 -27.63 9.46
N THR A 240 -1.13 -28.09 10.71
CA THR A 240 0.01 -28.79 11.35
C THR A 240 -0.44 -29.63 12.55
N ARG A 241 -1.31 -30.62 12.33
CA ARG A 241 -1.42 -31.77 13.25
C ARG A 241 -0.37 -32.83 12.88
N ALA A 242 0.90 -32.42 12.76
CA ALA A 242 2.02 -33.34 12.56
C ALA A 242 2.94 -33.26 13.79
N LEU A 243 3.08 -34.40 14.47
CA LEU A 243 4.07 -34.71 15.51
C LEU A 243 3.86 -34.07 16.89
N ARG A 244 2.75 -34.41 17.55
CA ARG A 244 2.87 -34.73 18.99
C ARG A 244 3.12 -36.24 19.07
N SER A 245 4.37 -36.62 19.30
CA SER A 245 4.73 -37.99 19.67
C SER A 245 4.03 -38.35 21.01
N PRO A 246 3.62 -39.61 21.20
CA PRO A 246 2.92 -40.08 22.39
C PRO A 246 3.70 -39.86 23.69
#